data_AF-A0A1R4GBP4-F1
#
_entry.id   AF-A0A1R4GBP4-F1
#
_cell.length_a   1.000
_cell.length_b   1.000
_cell.length_c   1.000
_cell.angle_alpha   90.00
_cell.angle_beta   90.00
_cell.angle_gamma   90.00
#
_symmetry.space_group_name_H-M   'P 1'
#
loop_
_entity.id
_entity.type
_entity.pdbx_description
1 polymer ?
#
loop_
_entity_poly.entity_id
_entity_poly.type
_entity_poly.pdbx_seq_one_letter_code
_entity_poly.pdbx_strand_id
1 'polypeptide(L)'
;MPDELAGYKLRPTTSQATAVWGDPAKIILRCGVNVPGPTTDQCAGVNGVDWVAKEGEVAWTLTTYGRTPATEVLFNPDEVPSSSVLSQLGSAAERIPAQGGCSTQDTSEDLP
;
A
#
# COMPACT_ATOMS: atom_id res chain seq x y z
N MET A 1 -0.59 -9.04 -11.40
CA MET A 1 -1.53 -8.49 -10.41
C MET A 1 -2.64 -9.50 -10.21
N PRO A 2 -3.27 -9.59 -9.02
CA PRO A 2 -4.35 -10.54 -8.79
C PRO A 2 -5.61 -10.15 -9.59
N ASP A 3 -6.35 -11.15 -10.06
CA ASP A 3 -7.60 -10.96 -10.83
C ASP A 3 -8.74 -10.40 -9.97
N GLU A 4 -8.64 -10.54 -8.65
CA GLU A 4 -9.54 -9.97 -7.66
C GLU A 4 -8.74 -9.41 -6.48
N LEU A 5 -9.17 -8.27 -5.93
CA LEU A 5 -8.57 -7.64 -4.77
C LEU A 5 -9.67 -7.19 -3.81
N ALA A 6 -9.62 -7.69 -2.57
CA ALA A 6 -10.63 -7.41 -1.54
C ALA A 6 -12.09 -7.59 -2.02
N GLY A 7 -12.36 -8.62 -2.85
CA GLY A 7 -13.70 -8.89 -3.40
C GLY A 7 -14.04 -8.13 -4.69
N TYR A 8 -13.17 -7.22 -5.15
CA TYR A 8 -13.39 -6.43 -6.37
C TYR A 8 -12.59 -7.00 -7.54
N LYS A 9 -13.24 -7.18 -8.69
CA LYS A 9 -12.60 -7.71 -9.90
C LYS A 9 -11.67 -6.70 -10.56
N LEU A 10 -10.56 -7.18 -11.10
CA LEU A 10 -9.62 -6.40 -11.89
C LEU A 10 -10.31 -5.89 -13.16
N ARG A 11 -10.13 -4.61 -13.45
CA ARG A 11 -10.70 -3.92 -14.60
C ARG A 11 -9.61 -3.60 -15.63
N PRO A 12 -9.88 -3.78 -16.93
CA PRO A 12 -8.97 -3.33 -17.98
C PRO A 12 -8.70 -1.81 -17.90
N THR A 13 -7.44 -1.43 -18.08
CA THR A 13 -7.02 -0.03 -18.18
C THR A 13 -5.93 0.09 -19.25
N THR A 14 -5.88 1.23 -19.94
CA THR A 14 -4.83 1.55 -20.91
C THR A 14 -3.66 2.32 -20.28
N SER A 15 -3.83 2.75 -19.03
CA SER A 15 -2.78 3.45 -18.28
C SER A 15 -1.66 2.49 -17.89
N GLN A 16 -0.42 2.88 -18.20
CA GLN A 16 0.76 2.08 -17.89
C GLN A 16 1.01 2.04 -16.39
N ALA A 17 1.59 0.93 -15.92
CA ALA A 17 1.94 0.70 -14.52
C ALA A 17 0.79 0.92 -13.51
N THR A 18 -0.46 0.84 -13.99
CA THR A 18 -1.67 1.06 -13.20
C THR A 18 -2.54 -0.17 -13.23
N ALA A 19 -3.09 -0.55 -12.08
CA ALA A 19 -4.14 -1.56 -11.97
C ALA A 19 -5.33 -0.98 -11.21
N VAL A 20 -6.55 -1.37 -11.61
CA VAL A 20 -7.77 -0.86 -11.00
C VAL A 20 -8.73 -2.01 -10.75
N TRP A 21 -9.34 -2.04 -9.58
CA TRP A 21 -10.37 -3.03 -9.24
C TRP A 21 -11.70 -2.33 -8.93
N GLY A 22 -12.80 -2.98 -9.33
CA GLY A 22 -14.17 -2.51 -9.13
C GLY A 22 -14.73 -1.64 -10.25
N ASP A 23 -16.06 -1.56 -10.31
CA ASP A 23 -16.83 -0.69 -11.18
C ASP A 23 -18.06 -0.12 -10.43
N PRO A 24 -18.07 1.15 -9.98
CA PRO A 24 -17.01 2.16 -10.16
C PRO A 24 -15.70 1.78 -9.44
N ALA A 25 -14.60 2.44 -9.79
CA ALA A 25 -13.27 2.11 -9.26
C ALA A 25 -13.24 2.20 -7.72
N LYS A 26 -12.82 1.11 -7.07
CA LYS A 26 -12.72 0.99 -5.61
C LYS A 26 -11.29 0.99 -5.11
N ILE A 27 -10.38 0.42 -5.91
CA ILE A 27 -8.96 0.32 -5.58
C ILE A 27 -8.17 0.70 -6.82
N ILE A 28 -7.21 1.62 -6.67
CA ILE A 28 -6.32 2.06 -7.74
C ILE A 28 -4.90 1.84 -7.26
N LEU A 29 -4.11 1.06 -8.00
CA LEU A 29 -2.69 0.84 -7.74
C LEU A 29 -1.86 1.50 -8.83
N ARG A 30 -0.77 2.16 -8.44
CA ARG A 30 0.23 2.73 -9.34
C ARG A 30 1.63 2.28 -8.92
N CYS A 31 2.37 1.69 -9.84
CA CYS A 31 3.78 1.36 -9.64
C CYS A 31 4.66 2.45 -10.27
N GLY A 32 5.81 2.75 -9.64
CA GLY A 32 6.73 3.77 -10.14
C GLY A 32 6.42 5.18 -9.65
N VAL A 33 5.71 5.31 -8.52
CA VAL A 33 5.55 6.61 -7.86
C VAL A 33 6.86 7.05 -7.19
N ASN A 34 6.91 8.30 -6.72
CA ASN A 34 8.04 8.79 -5.93
C ASN A 34 8.22 7.93 -4.67
N VAL A 35 9.46 7.49 -4.45
CA VAL A 35 9.84 6.73 -3.25
C VAL A 35 9.70 7.65 -2.02
N PRO A 36 8.94 7.27 -0.99
CA PRO A 36 8.85 8.07 0.22
C PRO A 36 10.23 8.19 0.88
N GLY A 37 10.62 9.40 1.24
CA GLY A 37 11.76 9.64 2.12
C GLY A 37 11.43 9.30 3.59
N PRO A 38 12.40 9.49 4.51
CA PRO A 38 12.13 9.36 5.94
C PRO A 38 10.92 10.19 6.36
N THR A 39 9.98 9.58 7.08
CA THR A 39 8.72 10.19 7.49
C THR A 39 8.31 9.72 8.89
N THR A 40 7.48 10.51 9.55
CA THR A 40 6.79 10.16 10.80
C THR A 40 5.37 9.63 10.57
N ASP A 41 4.95 9.54 9.31
CA ASP A 41 3.67 8.95 8.92
C ASP A 41 3.59 7.49 9.41
N GLN A 42 2.36 7.00 9.62
CA GLN A 42 2.14 5.64 10.09
C GLN A 42 2.77 4.63 9.12
N CYS A 43 3.60 3.75 9.65
CA CYS A 43 4.31 2.73 8.90
C CYS A 43 3.86 1.34 9.37
N ALA A 44 3.37 0.51 8.45
CA ALA A 44 2.87 -0.83 8.74
C ALA A 44 3.59 -1.88 7.88
N GLY A 45 4.19 -2.86 8.55
CA GLY A 45 4.79 -4.03 7.91
C GLY A 45 3.77 -5.15 7.74
N VAL A 46 3.53 -5.58 6.50
CA VAL A 46 2.65 -6.72 6.19
C VAL A 46 3.35 -7.61 5.17
N ASN A 47 3.48 -8.90 5.47
CA ASN A 47 4.15 -9.89 4.62
C ASN A 47 5.56 -9.45 4.17
N GLY A 48 6.33 -8.84 5.08
CA GLY A 48 7.69 -8.36 4.78
C GLY A 48 7.76 -7.15 3.85
N VAL A 49 6.62 -6.53 3.54
CA VAL A 49 6.53 -5.25 2.83
C VAL A 49 6.08 -4.19 3.81
N ASP A 50 6.89 -3.14 3.94
CA ASP A 50 6.54 -1.96 4.73
C ASP A 50 5.76 -0.98 3.89
N TRP A 51 4.73 -0.38 4.49
CA TRP A 51 3.84 0.57 3.84
C TRP A 51 3.69 1.81 4.71
N VAL A 52 3.89 2.97 4.10
CA VAL A 52 3.53 4.25 4.71
C VAL A 52 2.08 4.56 4.34
N ALA A 53 1.26 4.81 5.35
CA ALA A 53 -0.13 5.21 5.20
C ALA A 53 -0.26 6.73 5.26
N LYS A 54 -1.02 7.29 4.32
CA LYS A 54 -1.45 8.68 4.32
C LYS A 54 -2.96 8.75 4.27
N GLU A 55 -3.53 9.33 5.32
CA GLU A 55 -4.95 9.55 5.45
C GLU A 55 -5.36 10.78 4.66
N GLY A 56 -6.27 10.60 3.69
CA GLY A 56 -7.01 11.69 3.08
C GLY A 56 -8.42 11.78 3.65
N GLU A 57 -9.16 12.80 3.25
CA GLU A 57 -10.53 13.05 3.74
C GLU A 57 -11.52 11.93 3.37
N VAL A 58 -11.36 11.34 2.18
CA VAL A 58 -12.27 10.30 1.64
C VAL A 58 -11.53 9.00 1.28
N ALA A 59 -10.25 9.11 0.93
CA ALA A 59 -9.46 7.99 0.46
C ALA A 59 -8.10 7.98 1.15
N TRP A 60 -7.64 6.77 1.45
CA TRP A 60 -6.33 6.53 2.02
C TRP A 60 -5.37 6.08 0.93
N THR A 61 -4.12 6.48 1.11
CA THR A 61 -3.01 6.12 0.24
C THR A 61 -2.03 5.28 1.01
N LEU A 62 -1.75 4.07 0.54
CA LEU A 62 -0.71 3.20 1.07
C LEU A 62 0.43 3.10 0.06
N THR A 63 1.64 3.47 0.47
CA THR A 63 2.81 3.46 -0.41
C THR A 63 3.92 2.59 0.17
N THR A 64 4.49 1.68 -0.64
CA THR A 64 5.61 0.84 -0.19
C THR A 64 6.79 1.68 0.26
N TYR A 65 7.33 1.37 1.44
CA TYR A 65 8.47 2.04 2.02
C TYR A 65 9.75 1.24 1.83
N GLY A 66 10.88 1.93 1.66
CA GLY A 66 12.18 1.30 1.47
C GLY A 66 12.32 0.47 0.17
N ARG A 67 11.46 0.68 -0.84
CA ARG A 67 11.48 -0.06 -2.10
C ARG A 67 11.53 0.90 -3.28
N THR A 68 12.37 0.59 -4.27
CA THR A 68 12.56 1.39 -5.50
C THR A 68 12.41 0.48 -6.72
N PRO A 69 11.42 0.70 -7.61
CA PRO A 69 10.38 1.74 -7.54
C PRO A 69 9.37 1.53 -6.40
N ALA A 70 8.72 2.61 -5.95
CA ALA A 70 7.64 2.52 -4.97
C ALA A 70 6.28 2.23 -5.64
N THR A 71 5.44 1.49 -4.94
CA THR A 71 4.05 1.19 -5.35
C THR A 71 3.08 1.89 -4.40
N GLU A 72 2.11 2.59 -4.96
CA GLU A 72 1.05 3.30 -4.26
C GLU A 72 -0.30 2.63 -4.52
N VAL A 73 -1.15 2.59 -3.50
CA VAL A 73 -2.53 2.10 -3.59
C VAL A 73 -3.46 3.11 -2.94
N LEU A 74 -4.50 3.50 -3.67
CA LEU A 74 -5.55 4.41 -3.25
C LEU A 74 -6.89 3.66 -3.13
N PHE A 75 -7.56 3.80 -2.00
CA PHE A 75 -8.90 3.22 -1.74
C PHE A 75 -9.62 3.97 -0.62
N ASN A 76 -10.94 3.80 -0.53
CA ASN A 76 -11.72 4.29 0.62
C ASN A 76 -11.68 3.23 1.75
N PRO A 77 -11.11 3.53 2.93
CA PRO A 77 -11.02 2.57 4.04
C PRO A 77 -12.38 2.14 4.61
N ASP A 78 -13.43 2.95 4.45
CA ASP A 78 -14.79 2.62 4.90
C ASP A 78 -15.45 1.57 4.00
N GLU A 79 -14.97 1.43 2.75
CA GLU A 79 -15.50 0.46 1.78
C GLU A 79 -14.57 -0.74 1.60
N VAL A 80 -13.26 -0.54 1.70
CA VAL A 80 -12.23 -1.54 1.41
C VAL A 80 -11.33 -1.74 2.62
N PRO A 81 -11.32 -2.95 3.23
CA PRO A 81 -10.45 -3.23 4.37
C PRO A 81 -8.97 -3.16 3.99
N SER A 82 -8.21 -2.27 4.64
CA SER A 82 -6.77 -2.10 4.41
C SER A 82 -5.96 -3.38 4.59
N SER A 83 -6.32 -4.22 5.57
CA SER A 83 -5.68 -5.52 5.81
C SER A 83 -5.81 -6.48 4.62
N SER A 84 -6.93 -6.47 3.92
CA SER A 84 -7.16 -7.29 2.72
C SER A 84 -6.32 -6.79 1.55
N VAL A 85 -6.24 -5.47 1.37
CA VAL A 85 -5.41 -4.84 0.34
C VAL A 85 -3.94 -5.19 0.54
N LEU A 86 -3.41 -4.94 1.74
CA LEU A 86 -2.00 -5.14 2.05
C LEU A 86 -1.58 -6.62 1.98
N SER A 87 -2.40 -7.52 2.52
CA SER A 87 -2.09 -8.96 2.51
C SER A 87 -2.06 -9.55 1.10
N GLN A 88 -3.04 -9.19 0.25
CA GLN A 88 -3.14 -9.72 -1.11
C GLN A 88 -2.12 -9.10 -2.07
N LEU A 89 -1.76 -7.83 -1.87
CA LEU A 89 -0.72 -7.16 -2.66
C LEU A 89 0.71 -7.48 -2.19
N GLY A 90 0.90 -8.02 -1.00
CA GLY A 90 2.21 -8.36 -0.43
C GLY A 90 3.09 -9.13 -1.41
N SER A 91 2.61 -10.26 -1.94
CA SER A 91 3.35 -11.07 -2.91
C SER A 91 3.75 -10.33 -4.20
N ALA A 92 2.99 -9.29 -4.57
CA ALA A 92 3.31 -8.46 -5.73
C ALA A 92 4.36 -7.41 -5.40
N ALA A 93 4.22 -6.73 -4.26
CA ALA A 93 5.16 -5.73 -3.80
C ALA A 93 6.52 -6.33 -3.36
N GLU A 94 6.51 -7.56 -2.86
CA GLU A 94 7.71 -8.30 -2.46
C GLU A 94 8.73 -8.48 -3.59
N ARG A 95 8.26 -8.50 -4.86
CA ARG A 95 9.14 -8.65 -6.04
C ARG A 95 10.16 -7.52 -6.20
N ILE A 96 9.94 -6.37 -5.58
CA ILE A 96 10.85 -5.22 -5.60
C ILE A 96 11.68 -5.25 -4.32
N PRO A 97 12.98 -5.58 -4.33
CA PRO A 97 13.76 -5.79 -3.10
C PRO A 97 13.66 -4.62 -2.10
N ALA A 98 13.57 -4.94 -0.80
CA ALA A 98 13.64 -3.96 0.27
C ALA A 98 15.08 -3.46 0.45
N GLN A 99 15.22 -2.15 0.57
CA GLN A 99 16.46 -1.40 0.78
C GLN A 99 16.45 -0.65 2.13
N GLY A 100 15.28 -0.57 2.76
CA GLY A 100 15.03 -0.01 4.08
C GLY A 100 13.69 -0.52 4.60
N GLY A 101 13.26 -0.04 5.76
CA GLY A 101 12.00 -0.48 6.35
C GLY A 101 11.55 0.40 7.50
N CYS A 102 10.35 0.12 8.02
CA CYS A 102 9.82 0.84 9.18
C CYS A 102 10.81 0.71 10.35
N SER A 103 11.23 1.83 10.94
CA SER A 103 11.83 1.78 12.27
C SER A 103 10.68 1.50 13.24
N THR A 104 10.62 0.29 13.78
CA THR A 104 9.76 0.01 14.94
C THR A 104 10.02 1.11 15.97
N GLN A 105 9.03 1.96 16.25
CA GLN A 105 8.99 2.53 17.58
C GLN A 105 8.62 1.36 18.46
N ASP A 106 9.64 0.76 19.05
CA ASP A 106 9.49 -0.08 20.23
C ASP A 106 8.70 0.78 21.22
N THR A 107 7.42 0.48 21.44
CA THR A 107 6.64 1.07 22.53
C THR A 107 7.19 0.50 23.83
N SER A 108 8.42 0.88 24.16
CA SER A 108 8.97 0.83 25.49
C SER A 108 8.81 2.23 26.08
N GLU A 109 7.55 2.62 26.32
CA GLU A 109 7.25 3.62 27.33
C GLU A 109 7.56 2.96 28.67
N ASP A 110 8.82 3.08 29.10
CA ASP A 110 9.24 2.98 30.48
C ASP A 110 8.49 4.09 31.24
N LEU A 111 7.30 3.75 31.74
CA LEU A 111 6.53 4.62 32.62
C LEU A 111 7.10 4.47 34.04
N PRO A 112 7.54 5.57 34.69
CA PRO A 112 8.00 5.56 36.08
C PRO A 112 6.90 5.26 37.10
#